data_AF-A0A9P7JS20-F1
#
_entry.id   AF-A0A9P7JS20-F1
#
_cell.length_a   1.000
_cell.length_b   1.000
_cell.length_c   1.000
_cell.angle_alpha   90.00
_cell.angle_beta   90.00
_cell.angle_gamma   90.00
#
_symmetry.space_group_name_H-M   'P 1'
#
loop_
_entity.id
_entity.type
_entity.pdbx_description
1 polymer ?
#
loop_
_entity_poly.entity_id
_entity_poly.type
_entity_poly.pdbx_seq_one_letter_code
_entity_poly.pdbx_strand_id
1 'polypeptide(L)'
;MEEEDAGIGDDIDDNDGFVDEVELLDNQEQTVLQKDIRPVKLALAKLRKLAYKIIHSTTIILPAWHSILQDLAQPQMLMPRNVATRWNSTFDMLNYALKHRGAVDAVTQQRDLGLRKFELEDHEWVILEQL
;
A
#
# COMPACT_ATOMS: atom_id res chain seq x y z
N MET A 1 -17.40 28.42 -23.23
CA MET A 1 -16.05 28.75 -23.70
C MET A 1 -15.60 29.91 -22.82
N GLU A 2 -14.69 29.77 -21.88
CA GLU A 2 -13.68 28.73 -21.61
C GLU A 2 -13.51 28.60 -20.10
N GLU A 3 -13.28 27.37 -19.68
CA GLU A 3 -12.70 26.98 -18.39
C GLU A 3 -11.22 27.37 -18.40
N GLU A 4 -10.67 27.85 -17.28
CA GLU A 4 -9.28 27.52 -16.89
C GLU A 4 -9.20 27.40 -15.37
N ASP A 5 -9.25 26.14 -14.94
CA ASP A 5 -8.77 25.62 -13.67
C ASP A 5 -7.24 25.58 -13.67
N ALA A 6 -6.61 26.12 -12.62
CA ALA A 6 -5.21 25.91 -12.34
C ALA A 6 -4.95 25.95 -10.82
N GLY A 7 -5.52 24.98 -10.09
CA GLY A 7 -5.14 24.69 -8.72
C GLY A 7 -4.06 23.60 -8.61
N ILE A 8 -2.81 23.90 -8.98
CA ILE A 8 -1.67 23.02 -8.66
C ILE A 8 -1.19 23.39 -7.24
N GLY A 9 -1.71 22.68 -6.25
CA GLY A 9 -1.19 22.68 -4.88
C GLY A 9 0.10 21.85 -4.84
N ASP A 10 1.22 22.57 -4.79
CA ASP A 10 2.57 22.06 -4.68
C ASP A 10 2.80 21.31 -3.36
N ASP A 11 3.74 20.37 -3.42
CA ASP A 11 4.07 19.34 -2.44
C ASP A 11 4.20 19.86 -0.99
N ILE A 12 3.38 19.32 -0.07
CA ILE A 12 3.71 19.39 1.36
C ILE A 12 4.61 18.19 1.69
N ASP A 13 5.88 18.55 1.82
CA ASP A 13 7.01 17.80 2.37
C ASP A 13 6.60 16.89 3.54
N ASP A 14 6.67 15.60 3.26
CA ASP A 14 6.36 14.43 4.09
C ASP A 14 7.50 14.21 5.11
N ASN A 15 7.80 15.23 5.93
CA ASN A 15 8.76 15.14 7.02
C ASN A 15 8.11 15.51 8.34
N ASP A 16 7.25 14.60 8.83
CA ASP A 16 6.91 14.56 10.25
C ASP A 16 8.22 14.34 11.02
N GLY A 17 8.65 15.36 11.78
CA GLY A 17 9.87 15.38 12.61
C GLY A 17 9.81 14.39 13.78
N PHE A 18 9.59 13.12 13.47
CA PHE A 18 9.68 11.98 14.34
C PHE A 18 11.16 11.59 14.43
N VAL A 19 11.71 11.65 15.64
CA VAL A 19 13.06 11.15 15.90
C VAL A 19 13.00 9.63 15.73
N ASP A 20 13.74 9.09 14.75
CA ASP A 20 13.82 7.65 14.55
C ASP A 20 14.57 7.04 15.75
N GLU A 21 13.83 6.46 16.70
CA GLU A 21 14.41 5.83 17.90
C GLU A 21 15.40 4.71 17.55
N VAL A 22 15.40 4.22 16.30
CA VAL A 22 16.37 3.28 15.72
C VAL A 22 17.74 3.93 15.46
N GLU A 23 17.87 5.26 15.45
CA GLU A 23 19.14 5.99 15.42
C GLU A 23 19.84 6.04 16.80
N LEU A 24 19.14 5.68 17.88
CA LEU A 24 19.71 5.62 19.24
C LEU A 24 20.32 4.25 19.57
N LEU A 25 20.14 3.26 18.69
CA LEU A 25 20.71 1.91 18.82
C LEU A 25 22.16 1.86 18.30
N ASP A 26 22.97 0.92 18.78
CA ASP A 26 24.33 0.75 18.25
C ASP A 26 24.30 0.26 16.78
N ASN A 27 25.36 0.51 16.01
CA ASN A 27 25.41 0.19 14.57
C ASN A 27 25.20 -1.31 14.25
N GLN A 28 25.57 -2.21 15.15
CA GLN A 28 25.41 -3.66 15.03
C GLN A 28 23.96 -4.08 15.34
N GLU A 29 23.36 -3.54 16.39
CA GLU A 29 21.95 -3.71 16.74
C GLU A 29 21.04 -3.13 15.65
N GLN A 30 21.37 -1.95 15.13
CA GLN A 30 20.68 -1.33 14.01
C GLN A 30 20.76 -2.20 12.74
N THR A 31 21.91 -2.83 12.46
CA THR A 31 22.06 -3.70 11.29
C THR A 31 21.27 -4.99 11.41
N VAL A 32 21.24 -5.60 12.60
CA VAL A 32 20.44 -6.81 12.87
C VAL A 32 18.96 -6.48 12.83
N LEU A 33 18.53 -5.43 13.55
CA LEU A 33 17.14 -4.97 13.56
C LEU A 33 16.68 -4.60 12.15
N GLN A 34 17.50 -3.88 11.37
CA GLN A 34 17.19 -3.54 9.98
C GLN A 34 17.14 -4.75 9.05
N LYS A 35 17.82 -5.86 9.35
CA LYS A 35 17.65 -7.11 8.59
C LYS A 35 16.30 -7.76 8.92
N ASP A 36 15.93 -7.78 10.19
CA ASP A 36 14.73 -8.46 10.67
C ASP A 36 13.44 -7.69 10.34
N ILE A 37 13.48 -6.34 10.39
CA ILE A 37 12.30 -5.49 10.09
C ILE A 37 12.14 -5.17 8.60
N ARG A 38 13.20 -5.35 7.80
CA ARG A 38 13.16 -5.09 6.34
C ARG A 38 12.03 -5.83 5.62
N PRO A 39 11.78 -7.13 5.84
CA PRO A 39 10.68 -7.82 5.16
C PRO A 39 9.31 -7.22 5.53
N VAL A 40 9.11 -6.86 6.81
CA VAL A 40 7.89 -6.17 7.28
C VAL A 40 7.71 -4.83 6.57
N LYS A 41 8.74 -3.99 6.57
CA LYS A 41 8.71 -2.66 5.93
C LYS A 41 8.47 -2.77 4.42
N LEU A 42 9.06 -3.77 3.76
CA LEU A 42 8.90 -3.98 2.33
C LEU A 42 7.47 -4.41 1.98
N ALA A 43 6.91 -5.37 2.72
CA ALA A 43 5.54 -5.85 2.51
C ALA A 43 4.51 -4.72 2.69
N LEU A 44 4.64 -3.92 3.76
CA LEU A 44 3.80 -2.74 4.00
C LEU A 44 3.96 -1.68 2.90
N ALA A 45 5.18 -1.46 2.41
CA ALA A 45 5.44 -0.51 1.32
C ALA A 45 4.80 -0.96 0.00
N LYS A 46 4.81 -2.27 -0.30
CA LYS A 46 4.11 -2.84 -1.47
C LYS A 46 2.61 -2.56 -1.39
N LEU A 47 1.97 -2.86 -0.25
CA LEU A 47 0.54 -2.59 -0.04
C LEU A 47 0.20 -1.10 -0.17
N ARG A 48 1.01 -0.21 0.43
CA ARG A 48 0.80 1.24 0.36
C ARG A 48 0.87 1.75 -1.09
N LYS A 49 1.85 1.30 -1.85
CA LYS A 49 2.02 1.68 -3.26
C LYS A 49 0.92 1.09 -4.14
N LEU A 50 0.46 -0.13 -3.85
CA LEU A 50 -0.66 -0.76 -4.54
C LEU A 50 -1.95 0.03 -4.33
N ALA A 51 -2.32 0.31 -3.07
CA ALA A 51 -3.51 1.10 -2.73
C ALA A 51 -3.51 2.46 -3.43
N TYR A 52 -2.36 3.15 -3.41
CA TYR A 52 -2.17 4.41 -4.14
C TYR A 52 -2.42 4.24 -5.65
N LYS A 53 -1.85 3.21 -6.28
CA LYS A 53 -2.02 2.98 -7.72
C LYS A 53 -3.46 2.65 -8.12
N ILE A 54 -4.17 1.86 -7.30
CA ILE A 54 -5.58 1.53 -7.53
C ILE A 54 -6.44 2.80 -7.47
N ILE A 55 -6.27 3.64 -6.45
CA ILE A 55 -7.08 4.86 -6.28
C ILE A 55 -6.80 5.89 -7.39
N HIS A 56 -5.53 6.08 -7.76
CA HIS A 56 -5.13 7.16 -8.66
C HIS A 56 -5.15 6.78 -10.16
N SER A 57 -5.34 5.51 -10.51
CA SER A 57 -5.52 5.08 -11.91
C SER A 57 -6.98 4.75 -12.18
N THR A 58 -7.78 5.82 -12.30
CA THR A 58 -9.24 5.76 -12.42
C THR A 58 -9.75 5.13 -13.72
N THR A 59 -8.92 5.09 -14.76
CA THR A 59 -9.31 4.64 -16.10
C THR A 59 -8.92 3.21 -16.45
N ILE A 60 -7.90 2.64 -15.78
CA ILE A 60 -7.34 1.33 -16.14
C ILE A 60 -7.36 0.39 -14.94
N ILE A 61 -6.67 0.74 -13.85
CA ILE A 61 -6.52 -0.16 -12.71
C ILE A 61 -7.80 -0.19 -11.88
N LEU A 62 -8.45 0.94 -11.66
CA LEU A 62 -9.66 1.00 -10.83
C LEU A 62 -10.83 0.19 -11.42
N PRO A 63 -11.15 0.27 -12.73
CA PRO A 63 -12.15 -0.60 -13.33
C PRO A 63 -11.78 -2.09 -13.24
N ALA A 64 -10.50 -2.43 -13.47
CA ALA A 64 -10.03 -3.80 -13.35
C ALA A 64 -10.16 -4.33 -11.90
N TRP A 65 -9.85 -3.51 -10.90
CA TRP A 65 -10.06 -3.81 -9.49
C TRP A 65 -11.52 -4.11 -9.17
N HIS A 66 -12.45 -3.27 -9.66
CA HIS A 66 -13.88 -3.50 -9.46
C HIS A 66 -14.38 -4.77 -10.15
N SER A 67 -13.88 -5.09 -11.35
CA SER A 67 -14.19 -6.34 -12.05
C SER A 67 -13.75 -7.54 -11.23
N ILE A 68 -12.52 -7.53 -10.71
CA ILE A 68 -11.97 -8.60 -9.87
C ILE A 68 -12.81 -8.79 -8.60
N LEU A 69 -13.18 -7.69 -7.92
CA LEU A 69 -14.03 -7.76 -6.73
C LEU A 69 -15.41 -8.35 -7.05
N GLN A 70 -15.98 -8.00 -8.21
CA GLN A 70 -17.24 -8.56 -8.67
C GLN A 70 -17.13 -10.06 -8.95
N ASP A 71 -16.07 -10.49 -9.63
CA ASP A 71 -15.82 -11.90 -9.96
C ASP A 71 -15.62 -12.76 -8.71
N LEU A 72 -15.01 -12.18 -7.67
CA LEU A 72 -14.81 -12.81 -6.36
C LEU A 72 -16.02 -12.66 -5.42
N ALA A 73 -17.13 -12.07 -5.89
CA ALA A 73 -18.32 -11.77 -5.10
C ALA A 73 -18.04 -10.99 -3.81
N GLN A 74 -17.01 -10.14 -3.82
CA GLN A 74 -16.63 -9.28 -2.71
C GLN A 74 -17.30 -7.90 -2.82
N PRO A 75 -17.48 -7.17 -1.71
CA PRO A 75 -17.99 -5.81 -1.75
C PRO A 75 -17.11 -4.92 -2.64
N GLN A 76 -17.72 -4.17 -3.55
CA GLN A 76 -17.04 -3.22 -4.43
C GLN A 76 -16.57 -1.98 -3.65
N MET A 77 -15.53 -2.15 -2.83
CA MET A 77 -14.91 -1.11 -2.04
C MET A 77 -13.53 -0.76 -2.58
N LEU A 78 -13.12 0.50 -2.38
CA LEU A 78 -11.74 0.91 -2.60
C LEU A 78 -10.87 0.40 -1.47
N MET A 79 -9.67 -0.03 -1.81
CA MET A 79 -8.63 -0.29 -0.83
C MET A 79 -8.30 1.01 -0.07
N PRO A 80 -8.37 1.04 1.27
CA PRO A 80 -7.99 2.23 2.04
C PRO A 80 -6.52 2.61 1.78
N ARG A 81 -6.26 3.89 1.53
CA ARG A 81 -4.90 4.42 1.46
C ARG A 81 -4.37 4.69 2.87
N ASN A 82 -3.09 4.40 3.07
CA ASN A 82 -2.36 4.83 4.26
C ASN A 82 -2.07 6.35 4.22
N VAL A 83 -2.50 7.07 5.26
CA VAL A 83 -2.48 8.53 5.40
C VAL A 83 -1.74 8.91 6.67
N ALA A 84 -0.66 9.70 6.57
CA ALA A 84 0.20 10.07 7.71
C ALA A 84 -0.57 10.71 8.86
N THR A 85 -1.52 11.61 8.55
CA THR A 85 -2.33 12.31 9.54
C THR A 85 -3.43 11.47 10.21
N ARG A 86 -3.57 10.18 9.85
CA ARG A 86 -4.58 9.27 10.40
C ARG A 86 -3.90 8.07 11.06
N TRP A 87 -3.94 8.04 12.39
CA TRP A 87 -3.20 7.09 13.23
C TRP A 87 -3.51 5.61 12.95
N ASN A 88 -4.71 5.28 12.48
CA ASN A 88 -5.11 3.89 12.19
C ASN A 88 -5.02 3.51 10.72
N SER A 89 -4.59 4.41 9.83
CA SER A 89 -4.71 4.18 8.38
C SER A 89 -3.84 3.04 7.85
N THR A 90 -2.67 2.80 8.45
CA THR A 90 -1.84 1.62 8.14
C THR A 90 -2.57 0.33 8.51
N PHE A 91 -3.18 0.29 9.70
CA PHE A 91 -3.93 -0.87 10.18
C PHE A 91 -5.19 -1.11 9.34
N ASP A 92 -5.94 -0.06 9.01
CA ASP A 92 -7.14 -0.16 8.17
C ASP A 92 -6.81 -0.69 6.76
N MET A 93 -5.73 -0.19 6.15
CA MET A 93 -5.21 -0.68 4.86
C MET A 93 -4.82 -2.16 4.96
N LEU A 94 -4.08 -2.54 6.00
CA LEU A 94 -3.60 -3.90 6.23
C LEU A 94 -4.77 -4.87 6.42
N ASN A 95 -5.68 -4.57 7.34
CA ASN A 95 -6.86 -5.37 7.63
C ASN A 95 -7.75 -5.54 6.38
N TYR A 96 -7.89 -4.48 5.58
CA TYR A 96 -8.58 -4.56 4.30
C TYR A 96 -7.85 -5.49 3.32
N ALA A 97 -6.54 -5.35 3.17
CA ALA A 97 -5.72 -6.17 2.28
C ALA A 97 -5.82 -7.67 2.64
N LEU A 98 -5.75 -8.01 3.92
CA LEU A 98 -5.88 -9.39 4.41
C LEU A 98 -7.26 -9.97 4.09
N LYS A 99 -8.34 -9.20 4.30
CA LYS A 99 -9.71 -9.63 3.94
C LYS A 99 -9.93 -9.81 2.43
N HIS A 100 -9.19 -9.05 1.62
CA HIS A 100 -9.30 -9.06 0.16
C HIS A 100 -8.04 -9.64 -0.51
N ARG A 101 -7.35 -10.57 0.17
CA ARG A 101 -6.09 -11.17 -0.32
C ARG A 101 -6.24 -11.72 -1.73
N GLY A 102 -7.32 -12.46 -2.01
CA GLY A 102 -7.58 -13.00 -3.34
C GLY A 102 -7.71 -11.92 -4.44
N ALA A 103 -8.29 -10.76 -4.11
CA ALA A 103 -8.38 -9.65 -5.06
C ALA A 103 -7.02 -8.95 -5.25
N VAL A 104 -6.24 -8.80 -4.17
CA VAL A 104 -4.88 -8.25 -4.21
C VAL A 104 -3.95 -9.13 -5.06
N ASP A 105 -4.01 -10.45 -4.88
CA ASP A 105 -3.23 -11.39 -5.67
C ASP A 105 -3.69 -11.37 -7.14
N ALA A 106 -4.99 -11.39 -7.41
CA ALA A 106 -5.51 -11.34 -8.77
C ALA A 106 -5.12 -10.07 -9.52
N VAL A 107 -5.21 -8.88 -8.89
CA VAL A 107 -4.89 -7.61 -9.55
C VAL A 107 -3.39 -7.44 -9.80
N THR A 108 -2.55 -8.00 -8.93
CA THR A 108 -1.09 -7.94 -9.09
C THR A 108 -0.57 -8.96 -10.11
N GLN A 109 -1.27 -10.08 -10.28
CA GLN A 109 -0.93 -11.12 -11.28
C GLN A 109 -1.36 -10.76 -12.72
N GLN A 110 -2.28 -9.81 -12.90
CA GLN A 110 -2.65 -9.32 -14.23
C GLN A 110 -1.48 -8.58 -14.88
N ARG A 111 -0.93 -9.18 -15.94
CA ARG A 111 0.26 -8.66 -16.65
C ARG A 111 0.02 -7.29 -17.29
N ASP A 112 -1.19 -7.06 -17.77
CA ASP A 112 -1.57 -5.84 -18.52
C ASP A 112 -1.60 -4.59 -17.62
N LEU A 113 -1.73 -4.77 -16.30
CA LEU A 113 -1.78 -3.67 -15.33
C LEU A 113 -0.39 -3.21 -14.84
N GLY A 114 0.66 -3.99 -15.09
CA GLY A 114 2.03 -3.65 -14.66
C GLY A 114 2.22 -3.61 -13.13
N LEU A 115 1.34 -4.29 -12.37
CA LEU A 115 1.32 -4.27 -10.90
C LEU A 115 2.11 -5.41 -10.25
N ARG A 116 2.66 -6.33 -11.04
CA ARG A 116 3.38 -7.52 -10.56
C ARG A 116 4.55 -7.23 -9.59
N LYS A 117 5.18 -6.06 -9.70
CA LYS A 117 6.22 -5.63 -8.76
C LYS A 117 5.73 -5.43 -7.32
N PHE A 118 4.41 -5.35 -7.12
CA PHE A 118 3.75 -5.23 -5.82
C PHE A 118 3.12 -6.55 -5.37
N GLU A 119 3.32 -7.64 -6.12
CA GLU A 119 2.91 -8.99 -5.73
C GLU A 119 3.56 -9.33 -4.39
N LEU A 120 2.73 -9.86 -3.49
CA LEU A 120 3.13 -10.33 -2.17
C LEU A 120 3.31 -11.83 -2.23
N GLU A 121 4.47 -12.31 -1.81
CA GLU A 121 4.72 -13.73 -1.69
C GLU A 121 4.05 -14.29 -0.43
N ASP A 122 3.85 -15.61 -0.36
CA ASP A 122 3.21 -16.26 0.79
C ASP A 122 3.90 -15.94 2.12
N HIS A 123 5.23 -15.85 2.11
CA HIS A 123 5.99 -15.49 3.31
C HIS A 123 5.74 -14.04 3.75
N GLU A 124 5.52 -13.12 2.81
CA GLU A 124 5.18 -11.72 3.12
C GLU A 124 3.77 -11.63 3.70
N TRP A 125 2.82 -12.41 3.19
CA TRP A 125 1.47 -12.51 3.76
C TRP A 125 1.48 -13.02 5.21
N VAL A 126 2.27 -14.06 5.50
CA VAL A 126 2.41 -14.58 6.87
C VAL A 126 2.99 -13.53 7.82
N ILE A 127 3.94 -12.72 7.35
CA ILE A 127 4.50 -11.62 8.14
C ILE A 127 3.44 -10.54 8.40
N LEU A 128 2.64 -10.19 7.38
CA LEU A 128 1.59 -9.19 7.49
C LEU A 128 0.42 -9.62 8.39
N GLU A 129 0.14 -10.92 8.49
CA GLU A 129 -0.86 -11.49 9.41
C GLU A 129 -0.44 -11.40 10.90
N GLN A 130 0.85 -11.21 11.17
CA GLN A 130 1.40 -11.14 12.54
C GLN A 130 1.50 -9.71 13.10
N LEU A 131 1.11 -8.70 12.31
CA LEU A 131 1.09 -7.28 12.69
C LEU A 131 -0.27 -6.88 13.28
#